data_AF-A0A1W9M3L0-F1
#
_entry.id   AF-A0A1W9M3L0-F1
#
_cell.length_a   1.000
_cell.length_b   1.000
_cell.length_c   1.000
_cell.angle_alpha   90.00
_cell.angle_beta   90.00
_cell.angle_gamma   90.00
#
_symmetry.space_group_name_H-M   'P 1'
#
loop_
_entity.id
_entity.type
_entity.pdbx_description
1 polymer ?
#
loop_
_entity_poly.entity_id
_entity_poly.type
_entity_poly.pdbx_seq_one_letter_code
_entity_poly.pdbx_strand_id
1 'polypeptide(L)' 'MTTTTRDLQELMQGAGIDPALALAIVPDRPLLDQGIDSVDFPAIAVAVEKKYGVNMADADAAKLKTLNDLV' A
#
# COMPACT_ATOMS: atom_id res chain seq x y z
N MET A 1 -3.63 -16.02 2.11
CA MET A 1 -3.37 -15.25 3.34
C MET A 1 -4.26 -14.03 3.25
N THR A 2 -5.29 -13.89 4.09
CA THR A 2 -6.19 -12.73 4.05
C THR A 2 -5.50 -11.57 4.77
N THR A 3 -4.69 -10.82 4.02
CA THR A 3 -4.14 -9.55 4.49
C THR A 3 -5.32 -8.65 4.86
N THR A 4 -5.29 -8.02 6.03
CA THR A 4 -6.39 -7.17 6.49
C THR A 4 -5.99 -5.71 6.27
N THR A 5 -6.96 -4.82 6.06
CA THR A 5 -6.70 -3.37 5.85
C THR A 5 -5.80 -2.79 6.94
N ARG A 6 -5.98 -3.18 8.21
CA ARG A 6 -5.09 -2.75 9.31
C ARG A 6 -3.64 -3.14 9.11
N ASP A 7 -3.38 -4.35 8.65
CA ASP A 7 -2.02 -4.83 8.46
C ASP A 7 -1.30 -4.03 7.36
N LEU A 8 -2.03 -3.67 6.30
CA LEU A 8 -1.55 -2.77 5.24
C LEU A 8 -1.32 -1.35 5.76
N GLN A 9 -2.16 -0.83 6.64
CA GLN A 9 -1.96 0.49 7.25
C GLN A 9 -0.71 0.52 8.15
N GLU A 10 -0.48 -0.53 8.94
CA GLU A 10 0.75 -0.67 9.74
C GLU A 10 2.00 -0.79 8.84
N LEU A 11 1.85 -1.48 7.71
CA LEU A 11 2.91 -1.62 6.72
C LEU A 11 3.24 -0.28 6.04
N MET A 12 2.24 0.50 5.69
CA MET A 12 2.39 1.86 5.16
C MET A 12 3.18 2.74 6.15
N GLN A 13 2.85 2.69 7.45
CA GLN A 13 3.61 3.41 8.48
C GLN A 13 5.08 2.97 8.54
N GLY A 14 5.33 1.67 8.47
CA GLY A 14 6.69 1.12 8.41
C GLY A 14 7.45 1.48 7.12
N ALA A 15 6.73 1.79 6.04
CA ALA A 15 7.29 2.25 4.78
C ALA A 15 7.64 3.76 4.78
N GLY A 16 7.29 4.49 5.83
CA GLY A 16 7.53 5.94 5.95
C GLY A 16 6.35 6.81 5.52
N ILE A 17 5.18 6.21 5.24
CA ILE A 17 3.94 6.94 5.01
C ILE A 17 3.48 7.57 6.32
N ASP A 18 2.95 8.80 6.25
CA ASP A 18 2.39 9.47 7.41
C ASP A 18 1.32 8.59 8.08
N PRO A 19 1.38 8.39 9.41
CA PRO A 19 0.46 7.49 10.11
C PRO A 19 -0.99 7.97 10.09
N ALA A 20 -1.24 9.29 10.05
CA ALA A 20 -2.60 9.80 9.91
C ALA A 20 -3.13 9.54 8.50
N LEU A 21 -2.28 9.67 7.48
CA LEU A 21 -2.62 9.32 6.10
C LEU A 21 -2.93 7.83 5.97
N ALA A 22 -2.03 6.96 6.47
CA ALA A 22 -2.21 5.51 6.43
C ALA A 22 -3.52 5.07 7.10
N LEU A 23 -3.85 5.61 8.28
CA LEU A 23 -5.08 5.29 9.00
C LEU A 23 -6.35 5.81 8.31
N ALA A 24 -6.24 6.89 7.54
CA ALA A 24 -7.35 7.51 6.81
C ALA A 24 -7.65 6.83 5.45
N ILE A 25 -6.77 5.93 4.97
CA ILE A 25 -6.94 5.27 3.68
C ILE A 25 -8.17 4.37 3.69
N VAL A 26 -9.04 4.61 2.70
CA VAL A 26 -10.19 3.80 2.35
C VAL A 26 -9.79 2.77 1.30
N PRO A 27 -9.98 1.46 1.58
CA PRO A 27 -9.43 0.39 0.75
C PRO A 27 -10.08 0.28 -0.63
N ASP A 28 -11.34 0.70 -0.79
CA ASP A 28 -12.07 0.69 -2.07
C ASP A 28 -11.84 1.95 -2.92
N ARG A 29 -11.02 2.91 -2.46
CA ARG A 29 -10.75 4.14 -3.21
C ARG A 29 -9.35 4.13 -3.82
N PRO A 30 -9.16 4.85 -4.94
CA PRO A 30 -7.83 5.03 -5.51
C PRO A 30 -6.86 5.64 -4.50
N LEU A 31 -5.66 5.08 -4.36
CA LEU A 31 -4.62 5.56 -3.43
C LEU A 31 -4.11 6.95 -3.85
N LEU A 32 -4.01 7.19 -5.17
CA LEU A 32 -3.68 8.51 -5.74
C LEU A 32 -4.62 9.63 -5.29
N ASP A 33 -5.93 9.35 -5.26
CA ASP A 33 -6.94 10.33 -4.82
C ASP A 33 -6.92 10.56 -3.30
N GLN A 34 -6.22 9.71 -2.56
CA GLN A 34 -6.15 9.73 -1.10
C GLN A 34 -4.84 10.33 -0.59
N GLY A 35 -3.92 10.74 -1.47
CA GLY A 35 -2.67 11.38 -1.12
C GLY A 35 -1.44 10.47 -1.17
N ILE A 36 -1.57 9.23 -1.66
CA ILE A 36 -0.43 8.37 -1.98
C ILE A 36 0.08 8.75 -3.36
N ASP A 37 1.29 9.28 -3.44
CA ASP A 37 1.88 9.71 -4.69
C ASP A 37 2.84 8.66 -5.29
N SER A 38 3.41 8.98 -6.46
CA SER A 38 4.36 8.09 -7.16
C SER A 38 5.64 7.76 -6.39
N VAL A 39 5.97 8.50 -5.33
CA VAL A 39 7.12 8.25 -4.44
C VAL A 39 6.72 7.30 -3.31
N ASP A 40 5.49 7.43 -2.82
CA ASP A 40 4.92 6.56 -1.79
C ASP A 40 4.69 5.13 -2.31
N PHE A 41 4.24 4.98 -3.56
CA PHE A 41 3.97 3.69 -4.20
C PHE A 41 5.13 2.68 -4.11
N PRO A 42 6.34 3.00 -4.57
CA PRO A 42 7.47 2.06 -4.48
C PRO A 42 7.88 1.76 -3.04
N ALA A 43 7.71 2.71 -2.10
CA ALA A 43 7.99 2.45 -0.68
C ALA A 43 7.01 1.41 -0.10
N ILE A 44 5.72 1.53 -0.42
CA ILE A 44 4.68 0.58 -0.01
C ILE A 44 4.92 -0.77 -0.67
N ALA A 45 5.20 -0.82 -1.98
CA ALA A 45 5.48 -2.05 -2.70
C ALA A 45 6.64 -2.82 -2.05
N VAL A 46 7.78 -2.18 -1.84
CA VAL A 46 8.95 -2.80 -1.19
C VAL A 46 8.63 -3.30 0.22
N ALA A 47 7.81 -2.56 0.98
CA ALA A 47 7.41 -2.99 2.32
C ALA A 47 6.48 -4.22 2.28
N VAL A 48 5.56 -4.30 1.30
CA VAL A 48 4.69 -5.46 1.07
C VAL A 48 5.53 -6.67 0.65
N GLU A 49 6.44 -6.49 -0.31
CA GLU A 49 7.34 -7.55 -0.76
C GLU A 49 8.20 -8.10 0.38
N LYS A 50 8.74 -7.22 1.23
CA LYS A 50 9.52 -7.64 2.41
C LYS A 50 8.69 -8.37 3.46
N LYS A 51 7.46 -7.90 3.75
CA LYS A 51 6.62 -8.49 4.80
C LYS A 51 6.00 -9.82 4.36
N TYR A 52 5.62 -9.93 3.10
CA TYR A 52 4.87 -11.08 2.57
C TYR A 52 5.70 -12.02 1.68
N GLY A 53 6.92 -11.63 1.32
CA GLY A 53 7.77 -12.41 0.41
C GLY A 53 7.21 -12.51 -1.01
N VAL A 54 6.29 -11.61 -1.38
CA VAL A 54 5.73 -11.51 -2.73
C VAL A 54 6.65 -10.62 -3.59
N ASN A 55 6.62 -10.81 -4.90
CA ASN A 55 7.28 -9.91 -5.84
C ASN A 55 6.21 -9.06 -6.52
N MET A 56 6.10 -7.80 -6.14
CA MET A 56 5.23 -6.84 -6.80
C MET A 56 6.05 -6.22 -7.93
N ALA A 57 6.11 -6.92 -9.06
CA ALA A 57 6.74 -6.39 -10.25
C ALA A 57 6.24 -4.96 -10.50
N ASP A 58 7.13 -4.01 -10.81
CA ASP A 58 6.81 -2.57 -10.91
C ASP A 58 5.56 -2.28 -11.78
N ALA A 59 5.30 -3.13 -12.79
CA ALA A 59 4.14 -3.02 -13.67
C ALA A 59 2.80 -3.35 -12.99
N ASP A 60 2.79 -4.17 -11.95
CA ASP A 60 1.62 -4.47 -11.15
C ASP A 60 1.46 -3.46 -10.00
N ALA A 61 2.57 -2.97 -9.42
CA ALA A 61 2.57 -1.81 -8.52
C ALA A 61 1.98 -0.54 -9.18
N ALA A 62 2.27 -0.31 -10.46
CA ALA A 62 1.67 0.79 -11.23
C ALA A 62 0.18 0.59 -11.56
N LYS A 63 -0.34 -0.65 -11.50
CA LYS A 63 -1.76 -0.97 -11.71
C LYS A 63 -2.57 -1.00 -10.42
N LEU A 64 -1.90 -1.13 -9.27
CA LEU A 64 -2.50 -1.12 -7.94
C LEU A 64 -3.17 0.24 -7.71
N LYS A 65 -4.46 0.31 -8.00
CA LYS A 65 -5.25 1.53 -7.81
C LYS A 65 -5.71 1.67 -6.39
N THR A 66 -6.14 0.58 -5.75
CA THR A 66 -6.81 0.60 -4.45
C THR A 66 -6.12 -0.37 -3.49
N LEU A 67 -6.32 -0.18 -2.18
CA LEU A 67 -5.76 -1.09 -1.18
C LEU A 67 -6.40 -2.49 -1.27
N ASN A 68 -7.66 -2.59 -1.75
CA ASN A 68 -8.34 -3.86 -1.97
C ASN A 68 -7.70 -4.73 -3.06
N ASP A 69 -6.90 -4.13 -3.95
CA ASP A 69 -6.17 -4.87 -4.98
C ASP A 69 -4.95 -5.63 -4.40
N LEU A 70 -4.60 -5.37 -3.13
CA LEU A 70 -3.49 -5.99 -2.39
C LEU A 70 -3.90 -7.17 -1.49
N VAL A 71 -5.21 -7.37 -1.23
CA VAL A 71 -5.75 -8.33 -0.23
C VAL A 71 -6.35 -9.60 -0.83
#